data_AF-A0A1B9PPE6-F1
#
_entry.id   AF-A0A1B9PPE6-F1
#
_cell.length_a   1.000
_cell.length_b   1.000
_cell.length_c   1.000
_cell.angle_alpha   90.00
_cell.angle_beta   90.00
_cell.angle_gamma   90.00
#
_symmetry.space_group_name_H-M   'P 1'
#
loop_
_entity.id
_entity.type
_entity.pdbx_description
1 polymer ?
#
loop_
_entity_poly.entity_id
_entity_poly.type
_entity_poly.pdbx_seq_one_letter_code
_entity_poly.pdbx_strand_id
1 'polypeptide(L)'
;MKTPYQIQYDTFAAAGGIYDERHAKLYAEFADNLIEDGSFSIVYEGVAHACYTPITIDAAPHLKCYVVAPLAVLPGYQRQGYATRLMEEAEKQLAPDVVFIMGEVHHYAKRYNTPHKVGLPVESLAPLDNWFALALTEGALDGVGESTSSITGPYSEPLIWSHPSEQV
;
A
#
# COMPACT_ATOMS: atom_id res chain seq x y z
N MET A 1 7.91 -5.94 21.35
CA MET A 1 7.17 -5.95 20.07
C MET A 1 8.04 -5.23 19.06
N LYS A 2 8.17 -5.71 17.82
CA LYS A 2 8.93 -4.96 16.80
C LYS A 2 8.16 -3.71 16.38
N THR A 3 8.88 -2.64 16.09
CA THR A 3 8.30 -1.40 15.55
C THR A 3 7.95 -1.56 14.06
N PRO A 4 7.10 -0.67 13.50
CA PRO A 4 6.90 -0.55 12.05
C PRO A 4 8.21 -0.57 11.25
N TYR A 5 9.16 0.31 11.61
CA TYR A 5 10.50 0.35 11.04
C TYR A 5 11.18 -1.03 11.04
N GLN A 6 11.26 -1.69 12.19
CA GLN A 6 11.95 -2.97 12.33
C GLN A 6 11.31 -4.07 11.48
N ILE A 7 9.97 -4.11 11.40
CA ILE A 7 9.26 -5.11 10.60
C ILE A 7 9.54 -4.89 9.12
N GLN A 8 9.49 -3.64 8.65
CA GLN A 8 9.78 -3.28 7.27
C GLN A 8 11.24 -3.60 6.92
N TYR A 9 12.18 -3.09 7.71
CA TYR A 9 13.61 -3.31 7.51
C TYR A 9 13.94 -4.80 7.44
N ASP A 10 13.57 -5.59 8.45
CA ASP A 10 13.94 -7.00 8.52
C ASP A 10 13.30 -7.84 7.42
N THR A 11 12.13 -7.43 6.92
CA THR A 11 11.47 -8.11 5.80
C THR A 11 12.22 -7.89 4.49
N PHE A 12 12.58 -6.64 4.18
CA PHE A 12 13.23 -6.30 2.92
C PHE A 12 14.73 -6.63 2.92
N ALA A 13 15.40 -6.55 4.07
CA ALA A 13 16.79 -7.00 4.22
C ALA A 13 16.94 -8.52 3.98
N ALA A 14 15.87 -9.29 4.23
CA ALA A 14 15.82 -10.72 4.00
C ALA A 14 15.21 -11.13 2.64
N ALA A 15 14.66 -10.17 1.87
CA ALA A 15 13.91 -10.48 0.63
C ALA A 15 14.82 -10.95 -0.52
N GLY A 16 16.03 -10.37 -0.62
CA GLY A 16 16.97 -10.62 -1.71
C GLY A 16 16.41 -10.23 -3.10
N GLY A 17 17.07 -10.70 -4.15
CA GLY A 17 16.71 -10.38 -5.53
C GLY A 17 16.99 -8.91 -5.86
N ILE A 18 15.95 -8.16 -6.21
CA ILE A 18 16.05 -6.72 -6.50
C ILE A 18 16.16 -5.87 -5.23
N TYR A 19 15.85 -6.43 -4.05
CA TYR A 19 15.90 -5.74 -2.78
C TYR A 19 17.24 -5.98 -2.07
N ASP A 20 17.84 -4.90 -1.59
CA ASP A 20 19.06 -4.89 -0.77
C ASP A 20 18.86 -4.06 0.51
N GLU A 21 19.92 -3.89 1.29
CA GLU A 21 19.88 -3.12 2.54
C GLU A 21 19.43 -1.66 2.34
N ARG A 22 19.73 -1.04 1.19
CA ARG A 22 19.29 0.33 0.90
C ARG A 22 17.77 0.39 0.74
N HIS A 23 17.18 -0.60 0.08
CA HIS A 23 15.72 -0.72 -0.02
C HIS A 23 15.08 -0.97 1.35
N ALA A 24 15.70 -1.83 2.17
CA ALA A 24 15.22 -2.10 3.51
C ALA A 24 15.16 -0.84 4.37
N LYS A 25 16.21 -0.02 4.30
CA LYS A 25 16.25 1.28 4.95
C LYS A 25 15.21 2.25 4.37
N LEU A 26 15.13 2.36 3.03
CA LEU A 26 14.16 3.22 2.35
C LEU A 26 12.72 2.92 2.81
N TYR A 27 12.28 1.66 2.78
CA TYR A 27 10.89 1.33 3.13
C TYR A 27 10.61 1.42 4.63
N ALA A 28 11.62 1.19 5.47
CA ALA A 28 11.49 1.39 6.91
C ALA A 28 11.37 2.88 7.28
N GLU A 29 12.20 3.73 6.68
CA GLU A 29 12.10 5.20 6.84
C GLU A 29 10.82 5.73 6.22
N PHE A 30 10.40 5.22 5.06
CA PHE A 30 9.14 5.58 4.43
C PHE A 30 7.94 5.27 5.34
N ALA A 31 7.94 4.12 6.02
CA ALA A 31 6.89 3.80 6.99
C ALA A 31 6.83 4.83 8.13
N ASP A 32 7.97 5.18 8.73
CA ASP A 32 8.02 6.17 9.81
C ASP A 32 7.57 7.55 9.33
N ASN A 33 8.01 7.98 8.14
CA ASN A 33 7.60 9.25 7.52
C ASN A 33 6.08 9.30 7.28
N LEU A 34 5.48 8.21 6.78
CA LEU A 34 4.03 8.14 6.58
C LEU A 34 3.27 8.21 7.90
N ILE A 35 3.77 7.56 8.96
CA ILE A 35 3.18 7.59 10.29
C ILE A 35 3.25 9.01 10.86
N GLU A 36 4.38 9.69 10.72
CA GLU A 36 4.57 11.08 11.15
C GLU A 36 3.63 12.04 10.40
N ASP A 37 3.40 11.81 9.11
CA ASP A 37 2.49 12.59 8.27
C ASP A 37 0.99 12.28 8.53
N GLY A 38 0.68 11.26 9.34
CA GLY A 38 -0.68 10.94 9.77
C GLY A 38 -1.37 9.82 8.99
N SER A 39 -0.62 9.02 8.23
CA SER A 39 -1.13 7.77 7.67
C SER A 39 -1.53 6.81 8.79
N PHE A 40 -2.60 6.05 8.57
CA PHE A 40 -2.98 5.01 9.51
C PHE A 40 -1.95 3.88 9.47
N SER A 41 -1.45 3.46 10.62
CA SER A 41 -0.49 2.37 10.76
C SER A 41 -1.02 1.30 11.71
N ILE A 42 -0.78 0.04 11.35
CA ILE A 42 -1.15 -1.11 12.17
C ILE A 42 -0.01 -2.12 12.23
N VAL A 43 0.29 -2.59 13.44
CA VAL A 43 1.16 -3.73 13.69
C VAL A 43 0.31 -4.91 14.13
N TYR A 44 0.32 -5.99 13.36
CA TYR A 44 -0.45 -7.20 13.65
C TYR A 44 0.45 -8.27 14.28
N GLU A 45 0.08 -8.69 15.49
CA GLU A 45 0.78 -9.68 16.32
C GLU A 45 2.30 -9.41 16.50
N GLY A 46 2.76 -8.18 16.27
CA GLY A 46 4.18 -7.80 16.36
C GLY A 46 5.07 -8.34 15.24
N VAL A 47 4.49 -8.89 14.16
CA VAL A 47 5.23 -9.60 13.09
C VAL A 47 4.85 -9.14 11.68
N ALA A 48 3.80 -8.34 11.55
CA ALA A 48 3.36 -7.76 10.28
C ALA A 48 2.98 -6.29 10.47
N HIS A 49 3.21 -5.47 9.45
CA HIS A 49 2.98 -4.03 9.49
C HIS A 49 2.42 -3.54 8.14
N ALA A 50 1.48 -2.59 8.20
CA ALA A 50 0.99 -1.87 7.03
C ALA A 50 0.69 -0.40 7.36
N CYS A 51 0.92 0.48 6.39
CA CYS A 51 0.41 1.85 6.37
C CYS A 51 -0.72 1.99 5.34
N TYR A 52 -1.71 2.81 5.67
CA TYR A 52 -2.84 3.20 4.82
C TYR A 52 -2.85 4.73 4.73
N THR A 53 -2.51 5.24 3.55
CA THR A 53 -2.42 6.68 3.30
C THR A 53 -3.68 7.15 2.57
N PRO A 54 -4.37 8.20 3.02
CA PRO A 54 -5.55 8.73 2.32
C PRO A 54 -5.23 9.10 0.87
N ILE A 55 -6.13 8.77 -0.05
CA ILE A 55 -6.07 9.16 -1.46
C ILE A 55 -7.43 9.70 -1.88
N THR A 56 -7.44 10.71 -2.75
CA THR A 56 -8.68 11.28 -3.29
C THR A 56 -8.84 10.86 -4.74
N ILE A 57 -10.02 10.34 -5.09
CA ILE A 57 -10.41 10.16 -6.50
C ILE A 57 -11.07 11.45 -6.94
N ASP A 58 -10.54 12.11 -7.97
CA ASP A 58 -10.96 13.47 -8.31
C ASP A 58 -12.42 13.54 -8.78
N ALA A 59 -12.91 12.48 -9.44
CA ALA A 59 -14.31 12.36 -9.85
C ALA A 59 -15.25 11.95 -8.69
N ALA A 60 -14.72 11.46 -7.57
CA ALA A 60 -15.50 10.96 -6.44
C ALA A 60 -14.86 11.31 -5.08
N PRO A 61 -14.64 12.61 -4.76
CA PRO A 61 -13.92 13.02 -3.55
C PRO A 61 -14.69 12.77 -2.25
N HIS A 62 -15.94 12.31 -2.34
CA HIS A 62 -16.78 11.93 -1.21
C HIS A 62 -16.48 10.51 -0.71
N LEU A 63 -15.80 9.68 -1.51
CA LEU A 63 -15.42 8.33 -1.12
C LEU A 63 -14.23 8.36 -0.17
N LYS A 64 -14.29 7.51 0.85
CA LYS A 64 -13.20 7.31 1.79
C LYS A 64 -12.21 6.29 1.21
N CYS A 65 -11.13 6.78 0.60
CA CYS A 65 -10.16 5.94 -0.09
C CYS A 65 -8.78 5.95 0.58
N TYR A 66 -8.04 4.83 0.47
CA TYR A 66 -6.67 4.71 0.93
C TYR A 66 -5.78 3.95 -0.06
N VAL A 67 -4.47 4.21 -0.04
CA VAL A 67 -3.44 3.37 -0.65
C VAL A 67 -2.67 2.62 0.43
N VAL A 68 -2.47 1.31 0.24
CA VAL A 68 -1.67 0.48 1.15
C VAL A 68 -0.23 0.43 0.69
N ALA A 69 0.65 1.10 1.43
CA ALA A 69 2.09 0.88 1.41
C ALA A 69 2.77 1.61 2.58
N PRO A 70 3.91 1.10 3.07
CA PRO A 70 4.46 -0.22 2.78
C PRO A 70 3.70 -1.32 3.54
N LEU A 71 3.72 -2.56 3.04
CA LEU A 71 3.12 -3.76 3.66
C LEU A 71 4.20 -4.82 3.82
N ALA A 72 4.40 -5.32 5.05
CA ALA A 72 5.41 -6.33 5.34
C ALA A 72 4.92 -7.39 6.33
N VAL A 73 5.45 -8.59 6.15
CA VAL A 73 5.33 -9.73 7.07
C VAL A 73 6.72 -10.32 7.22
N LEU A 74 7.19 -10.44 8.46
CA LEU A 74 8.50 -11.02 8.77
C LEU A 74 8.66 -12.40 8.11
N PRO A 75 9.85 -12.77 7.61
CA PRO A 75 10.06 -13.98 6.80
C PRO A 75 9.50 -15.28 7.41
N GLY A 76 9.66 -15.47 8.72
CA GLY A 76 9.17 -16.65 9.44
C GLY A 76 7.63 -16.77 9.52
N TYR A 77 6.89 -15.73 9.15
CA TYR A 77 5.43 -15.62 9.24
C TYR A 77 4.77 -15.47 7.86
N GLN A 78 5.56 -15.43 6.79
CA GLN A 78 5.05 -15.35 5.42
C GLN A 78 4.32 -16.64 5.00
N ARG A 79 3.41 -16.52 4.02
CA ARG A 79 2.56 -17.60 3.49
C ARG A 79 1.68 -18.32 4.53
N GLN A 80 1.45 -17.69 5.68
CA GLN A 80 0.62 -18.20 6.78
C GLN A 80 -0.61 -17.30 7.04
N GLY A 81 -1.02 -16.51 6.03
CA GLY A 81 -2.21 -15.65 6.10
C GLY A 81 -2.07 -14.38 6.97
N TYR A 82 -0.87 -14.06 7.47
CA TYR A 82 -0.64 -12.87 8.28
C TYR A 82 -0.94 -11.56 7.56
N ALA A 83 -0.54 -11.43 6.28
CA ALA A 83 -0.86 -10.24 5.48
C ALA A 83 -2.37 -10.04 5.32
N THR A 84 -3.11 -11.12 5.02
CA THR A 84 -4.57 -11.07 4.88
C THR A 84 -5.25 -10.63 6.17
N ARG A 85 -4.90 -11.24 7.31
CA ARG A 85 -5.48 -10.89 8.61
C ARG A 85 -5.14 -9.46 9.05
N LEU A 86 -3.92 -9.01 8.77
CA LEU A 86 -3.50 -7.62 8.98
C LEU A 86 -4.36 -6.64 8.17
N MET A 87 -4.54 -6.90 6.87
CA MET A 87 -5.35 -6.03 6.00
C MET A 87 -6.82 -6.02 6.41
N GLU A 88 -7.40 -7.18 6.74
CA GLU A 88 -8.78 -7.27 7.22
C GLU A 88 -9.00 -6.50 8.53
N GLU A 89 -8.03 -6.54 9.45
CA GLU A 89 -8.10 -5.78 10.70
C GLU A 89 -7.98 -4.27 10.45
N ALA A 90 -7.08 -3.84 9.56
CA ALA A 90 -6.95 -2.45 9.17
C ALA A 90 -8.22 -1.91 8.49
N GLU A 91 -8.76 -2.65 7.52
CA GLU A 91 -9.98 -2.31 6.79
C GLU A 91 -11.20 -2.24 7.72
N LYS A 92 -11.28 -3.10 8.73
CA LYS A 92 -12.32 -3.04 9.76
C LYS A 92 -12.22 -1.78 10.63
N GLN A 93 -11.01 -1.36 11.00
CA GLN A 93 -10.80 -0.15 11.80
C GLN A 93 -11.01 1.14 10.99
N LEU A 94 -10.57 1.14 9.73
CA LEU A 94 -10.72 2.28 8.84
C LEU A 94 -12.11 2.39 8.24
N ALA A 95 -12.82 1.29 8.01
CA ALA A 95 -14.07 1.24 7.25
C ALA A 95 -14.01 2.09 5.96
N PRO A 96 -13.05 1.83 5.04
CA PRO A 96 -12.93 2.59 3.80
C PRO A 96 -13.96 2.13 2.76
N ASP A 97 -14.27 3.00 1.81
CA ASP A 97 -15.08 2.63 0.64
C ASP A 97 -14.25 1.87 -0.40
N VAL A 98 -13.01 2.33 -0.61
CA VAL A 98 -12.08 1.76 -1.60
C VAL A 98 -10.66 1.73 -1.04
N VAL A 99 -9.94 0.65 -1.29
CA VAL A 99 -8.51 0.55 -0.99
C VAL A 99 -7.75 0.22 -2.26
N PHE A 100 -6.68 0.95 -2.53
CA PHE A 100 -5.77 0.73 -3.64
C PHE A 100 -4.45 0.12 -3.18
N ILE A 101 -3.80 -0.62 -4.07
CA ILE A 101 -2.45 -1.13 -3.85
C ILE A 101 -1.70 -1.24 -5.18
N MET A 102 -0.43 -0.80 -5.16
CA MET A 102 0.51 -1.00 -6.26
C MET A 102 1.40 -2.21 -5.94
N GLY A 103 1.47 -3.19 -6.84
CA GLY A 103 2.39 -4.30 -6.67
C GLY A 103 2.17 -5.46 -7.64
N GLU A 104 2.85 -6.57 -7.41
CA GLU A 104 2.83 -7.71 -8.34
C GLU A 104 1.48 -8.44 -8.39
N VAL A 105 1.01 -8.72 -9.61
CA VAL A 105 -0.27 -9.38 -9.89
C VAL A 105 -0.47 -10.68 -9.11
N HIS A 106 0.58 -11.48 -8.95
CA HIS A 106 0.50 -12.77 -8.24
C HIS A 106 0.27 -12.63 -6.74
N HIS A 107 0.52 -11.45 -6.16
CA HIS A 107 0.30 -11.18 -4.75
C HIS A 107 -1.07 -10.57 -4.47
N TYR A 108 -1.49 -9.60 -5.28
CA TYR A 108 -2.63 -8.75 -4.93
C TYR A 108 -3.89 -9.00 -5.75
N ALA A 109 -3.78 -9.42 -7.02
CA ALA A 109 -4.91 -9.48 -7.94
C ALA A 109 -6.02 -10.45 -7.51
N LYS A 110 -5.75 -11.40 -6.60
CA LYS A 110 -6.81 -12.26 -6.06
C LYS A 110 -7.72 -11.53 -5.07
N ARG A 111 -7.16 -10.62 -4.26
CA ARG A 111 -7.89 -9.87 -3.22
C ARG A 111 -8.38 -8.53 -3.76
N TYR A 112 -7.48 -7.78 -4.41
CA TYR A 112 -7.76 -6.49 -5.01
C TYR A 112 -8.10 -6.70 -6.48
N ASN A 113 -9.36 -6.99 -6.76
CA ASN A 113 -9.86 -7.36 -8.08
C ASN A 113 -11.04 -6.52 -8.56
N THR A 114 -11.34 -5.41 -7.89
CA THR A 114 -12.39 -4.49 -8.33
C THR A 114 -11.91 -3.74 -9.57
N PRO A 115 -12.59 -3.85 -10.72
CA PRO A 115 -12.21 -3.10 -11.91
C PRO A 115 -12.34 -1.59 -11.70
N HIS A 116 -11.39 -0.81 -12.21
CA HIS A 116 -11.44 0.65 -12.18
C HIS A 116 -10.66 1.27 -13.34
N LYS A 117 -10.85 2.59 -13.53
CA LYS A 117 -10.04 3.42 -14.43
C LYS A 117 -9.49 4.66 -13.73
N VAL A 118 -9.32 4.57 -12.41
CA VAL A 118 -8.66 5.59 -11.59
C VAL A 118 -7.15 5.50 -11.81
N GLY A 119 -6.53 6.60 -12.25
CA GLY A 119 -5.09 6.71 -12.47
C GLY A 119 -4.29 6.80 -11.17
N LEU A 120 -2.96 6.69 -11.28
CA LEU A 120 -2.04 6.84 -10.16
C LEU A 120 -2.08 8.28 -9.60
N PRO A 121 -1.82 8.47 -8.30
CA PRO A 121 -1.86 9.79 -7.68
C PRO A 121 -0.61 10.64 -7.96
N VAL A 122 0.37 10.07 -8.65
CA VAL A 122 1.61 10.72 -9.09
C VAL A 122 1.94 10.29 -10.51
N GLU A 123 2.69 11.10 -11.24
CA GLU A 123 3.26 10.67 -12.52
C GLU A 123 4.28 9.55 -12.29
N SER A 124 3.99 8.37 -12.84
CA SER A 124 4.85 7.18 -12.75
C SER A 124 4.75 6.34 -14.01
N LEU A 125 5.83 5.63 -14.33
CA LEU A 125 5.88 4.60 -15.39
C LEU A 125 5.47 3.22 -14.87
N ALA A 126 5.02 3.11 -13.61
CA ALA A 126 4.52 1.87 -13.05
C ALA A 126 3.38 1.30 -13.92
N PRO A 127 3.40 0.00 -14.25
CA PRO A 127 2.35 -0.62 -15.05
C PRO A 127 0.99 -0.49 -14.36
N LEU A 128 -0.01 0.06 -15.05
CA LEU A 128 -1.37 0.16 -14.50
C LEU A 128 -2.01 -1.21 -14.25
N ASP A 129 -1.53 -2.27 -14.92
CA ASP A 129 -1.95 -3.64 -14.64
C ASP A 129 -1.54 -4.13 -13.23
N ASN A 130 -0.64 -3.39 -12.56
CA ASN A 130 -0.22 -3.62 -11.18
C ASN A 130 -0.88 -2.63 -10.19
N TRP A 131 -1.76 -1.76 -10.67
CA TRP A 131 -2.55 -0.82 -9.87
C TRP A 131 -3.93 -1.42 -9.60
N PHE A 132 -4.11 -1.99 -8.41
CA PHE A 132 -5.32 -2.73 -8.07
C PHE A 132 -6.20 -1.96 -7.08
N ALA A 133 -7.51 -2.23 -7.12
CA ALA A 133 -8.47 -1.73 -6.15
C ALA A 133 -9.30 -2.86 -5.50
N LEU A 134 -9.76 -2.57 -4.30
CA LEU A 134 -10.78 -3.32 -3.57
C LEU A 134 -11.87 -2.34 -3.12
N ALA A 135 -13.06 -2.44 -3.71
CA ALA A 135 -14.24 -1.76 -3.19
C ALA A 135 -14.82 -2.57 -2.02
N LEU A 136 -14.87 -1.94 -0.85
CA LEU A 136 -15.44 -2.49 0.38
C LEU A 136 -16.89 -2.04 0.59
N THR A 137 -17.25 -0.87 0.03
CA THR A 137 -18.63 -0.45 -0.17
C THR A 137 -19.12 -0.95 -1.54
N GLU A 138 -20.26 -1.64 -1.56
CA GLU A 138 -20.85 -2.16 -2.80
C GLU A 138 -21.10 -1.03 -3.80
N GLY A 139 -20.61 -1.19 -5.03
CA GLY A 139 -20.76 -0.20 -6.09
C GLY A 139 -19.99 1.11 -5.90
N ALA A 140 -19.04 1.19 -4.95
CA ALA A 140 -18.31 2.43 -4.66
C ALA A 140 -17.60 3.04 -5.89
N LEU A 141 -17.18 2.21 -6.84
CA LEU A 141 -16.51 2.64 -8.06
C LEU A 141 -17.44 2.69 -9.29
N ASP A 142 -18.73 2.38 -9.12
CA ASP A 142 -19.70 2.42 -10.20
C ASP A 142 -19.92 3.88 -10.65
N GLY A 143 -19.83 4.12 -11.95
CA GLY A 143 -20.02 5.45 -12.53
C GLY A 143 -18.88 6.44 -12.33
N VAL A 144 -17.80 6.09 -11.61
CA VAL A 144 -16.59 6.93 -11.48
C VAL A 144 -15.93 7.16 -12.85
N GLY A 145 -15.91 6.13 -13.70
CA GLY A 145 -15.32 6.21 -15.03
C GLY A 145 -13.80 6.45 -15.00
N GLU A 146 -13.28 7.13 -16.03
CA GLU A 146 -11.88 7.56 -16.08
C GLU A 146 -11.68 8.76 -15.17
N SER A 147 -10.72 8.66 -14.25
CA SER A 147 -10.44 9.71 -13.27
C SER A 147 -8.97 9.71 -12.87
N THR A 148 -8.44 10.88 -12.53
CA THR A 148 -7.16 11.02 -11.83
C THR A 148 -7.37 10.83 -10.32
N SER A 149 -6.28 10.67 -9.60
CA SER A 149 -6.28 10.67 -8.15
C SER A 149 -5.19 11.58 -7.61
N SER A 150 -5.28 11.91 -6.33
CA SER A 150 -4.32 12.78 -5.66
C SER A 150 -4.00 12.27 -4.26
N ILE A 151 -2.75 12.43 -3.86
CA ILE A 151 -2.20 12.08 -2.55
C ILE A 151 -1.28 13.21 -2.09
N THR A 152 -1.11 13.36 -0.78
CA THR A 152 -0.19 14.35 -0.19
C THR A 152 0.86 13.69 0.67
N GLY A 153 1.86 14.47 1.11
CA GLY A 153 2.86 14.01 2.06
C GLY A 153 3.93 13.11 1.43
N PRO A 154 4.62 12.28 2.22
CA PRO A 154 5.73 11.46 1.73
C PRO A 154 5.35 10.52 0.57
N TYR A 155 4.07 10.12 0.47
CA TYR A 155 3.63 9.24 -0.61
C TYR A 155 3.36 9.97 -1.93
N SER A 156 3.41 11.31 -1.98
CA SER A 156 3.35 12.05 -3.25
C SER A 156 4.69 12.12 -3.98
N GLU A 157 5.77 11.58 -3.41
CA GLU A 157 7.10 11.59 -4.02
C GLU A 157 7.22 10.56 -5.16
N PRO A 158 7.48 10.95 -6.43
CA PRO A 158 7.49 10.01 -7.56
C PRO A 158 8.49 8.86 -7.41
N LEU A 159 9.60 9.06 -6.67
CA LEU A 159 10.63 8.04 -6.49
C LEU A 159 10.06 6.77 -5.84
N ILE A 160 9.16 6.87 -4.85
CA ILE A 160 8.61 5.67 -4.18
C ILE A 160 7.66 4.87 -5.08
N TRP A 161 7.20 5.48 -6.18
CA TRP A 161 6.36 4.84 -7.21
C TRP A 161 7.16 4.32 -8.42
N SER A 162 8.48 4.51 -8.43
CA SER A 162 9.36 3.95 -9.46
C SER A 162 9.61 2.46 -9.24
N HIS A 163 10.15 1.76 -10.26
CA HIS A 163 10.53 0.36 -10.10
C HIS A 163 11.60 0.22 -9.00
N PRO A 164 11.60 -0.82 -8.15
CA PRO A 164 12.55 -0.91 -7.03
C PRO A 164 14.01 -0.68 -7.42
N SER A 165 14.45 -1.18 -8.58
CA SER A 165 15.82 -0.96 -9.08
C SER A 165 16.22 0.49 -9.34
N GLU A 166 15.27 1.42 -9.32
CA GLU A 166 15.46 2.86 -9.56
C GLU A 166 15.32 3.69 -8.27
N GLN A 167 14.97 3.05 -7.14
CA GLN A 167 14.65 3.74 -5.90
C GLN A 167 15.88 4.09 -5.04
N VAL A 168 17.03 3.42 -5.25
CA VAL A 168 18.23 3.52 -4.39
C VAL A 168 19.58 3.40 -5.09
#